data_AF-A0AAW2V8Y3-F1
#
_entry.id   AF-A0AAW2V8Y3-F1
#
_cell.length_a   1.000
_cell.length_b   1.000
_cell.length_c   1.000
_cell.angle_alpha   90.00
_cell.angle_beta   90.00
_cell.angle_gamma   90.00
#
_symmetry.space_group_name_H-M   'P 1'
#
loop_
_entity.id
_entity.type
_entity.pdbx_description
1 polymer ?
#
loop_
_entity_poly.entity_id
_entity_poly.type
_entity_poly.pdbx_seq_one_letter_code
_entity_poly.pdbx_strand_id
1 'polypeptide(L)'
;MNILSGLPSGTNSTTPSHRVAEESEQVAHWLNEAKKLRGDGKFPEGMTGPDPFPVRSDYIPAPTIDDQATTSRNMAKVMDMLSREDIKRIGIWGMGGVGKTTLVKNINNKLTSPSQDSFSIVIWITVSNKTQETESELKKVQKLIADRLKLTLTEESMEARASKLHARLMMEKTFLLILDDVWDPIDLDLV
;
A
#
# COMPACT_ATOMS: atom_id res chain seq x y z
N MET A 1 -74.12 -17.23 -4.18
CA MET A 1 -73.71 -18.27 -5.14
C MET A 1 -72.34 -17.86 -5.69
N ASN A 2 -71.28 -18.61 -5.38
CA ASN A 2 -69.86 -18.56 -5.85
C ASN A 2 -69.07 -17.21 -5.86
N ILE A 3 -67.96 -17.02 -5.11
CA ILE A 3 -66.50 -17.36 -5.31
C ILE A 3 -65.83 -16.84 -6.61
N LEU A 4 -64.56 -16.33 -6.66
CA LEU A 4 -63.39 -16.39 -5.72
C LEU A 4 -62.32 -15.25 -5.97
N SER A 5 -61.52 -14.93 -4.93
CA SER A 5 -60.06 -14.55 -4.88
C SER A 5 -59.45 -13.22 -5.41
N GLY A 6 -58.59 -12.58 -4.57
CA GLY A 6 -57.52 -11.64 -5.00
C GLY A 6 -56.89 -10.73 -3.90
N LEU A 7 -55.58 -10.87 -3.63
CA LEU A 7 -54.67 -10.02 -2.83
C LEU A 7 -53.27 -10.09 -3.50
N PRO A 8 -52.24 -9.23 -3.24
CA PRO A 8 -52.18 -7.87 -2.65
C PRO A 8 -51.20 -6.90 -3.43
N SER A 9 -50.68 -5.86 -2.75
CA SER A 9 -49.35 -5.17 -2.94
C SER A 9 -49.21 -3.90 -3.81
N GLY A 10 -48.18 -3.07 -3.50
CA GLY A 10 -47.75 -1.89 -4.30
C GLY A 10 -47.55 -0.57 -3.51
N THR A 11 -46.66 -0.51 -2.50
CA THR A 11 -45.31 0.15 -2.55
C THR A 11 -45.25 1.68 -2.68
N ASN A 12 -44.76 2.36 -1.63
CA ASN A 12 -44.26 3.75 -1.72
C ASN A 12 -42.93 3.78 -2.50
N SER A 13 -42.89 4.45 -3.66
CA SER A 13 -41.67 4.63 -4.46
C SER A 13 -41.26 6.10 -4.56
N THR A 14 -40.31 6.53 -3.73
CA THR A 14 -39.60 7.81 -3.94
C THR A 14 -38.54 7.60 -5.02
N THR A 15 -38.64 8.34 -6.13
CA THR A 15 -37.81 8.12 -7.33
C THR A 15 -36.31 8.42 -7.10
N PRO A 16 -35.38 7.60 -7.64
CA PRO A 16 -33.93 7.77 -7.41
C PRO A 16 -33.32 9.09 -7.92
N SER A 17 -33.99 9.77 -8.85
CA SER A 17 -33.42 10.90 -9.62
C SER A 17 -33.05 12.15 -8.81
N HIS A 18 -33.63 12.36 -7.63
CA HIS A 18 -33.39 13.58 -6.84
C HIS A 18 -32.09 13.51 -6.03
N ARG A 19 -31.77 12.33 -5.47
CA ARG A 19 -30.59 12.14 -4.59
C ARG A 19 -29.27 12.31 -5.34
N VAL A 20 -29.19 11.79 -6.57
CA VAL A 20 -27.99 11.88 -7.41
C VAL A 20 -27.64 13.33 -7.76
N ALA A 21 -28.64 14.20 -7.92
CA ALA A 21 -28.43 15.63 -8.18
C ALA A 21 -27.84 16.36 -6.97
N GLU A 22 -28.43 16.17 -5.77
CA GLU A 22 -27.96 16.78 -4.52
C GLU A 22 -26.53 16.33 -4.15
N GLU A 23 -26.19 15.07 -4.38
CA GLU A 23 -24.83 14.54 -4.18
C GLU A 23 -23.84 15.16 -5.18
N SER A 24 -24.25 15.35 -6.44
CA SER A 24 -23.42 15.98 -7.49
C SER A 24 -23.10 17.45 -7.19
N GLU A 25 -24.07 18.22 -6.71
CA GLU A 25 -23.89 19.64 -6.34
C GLU A 25 -22.94 19.80 -5.13
N GLN A 26 -23.07 18.94 -4.11
CA GLN A 26 -22.18 18.95 -2.95
C GLN A 26 -20.73 18.58 -3.31
N VAL A 27 -20.53 17.60 -4.19
CA VAL A 27 -19.19 17.25 -4.71
C VAL A 27 -18.59 18.39 -5.52
N ALA A 28 -19.38 19.06 -6.37
CA ALA A 28 -18.93 20.22 -7.14
C ALA A 28 -18.55 21.41 -6.25
N HIS A 29 -19.32 21.66 -5.18
CA HIS A 29 -19.02 22.68 -4.18
C HIS A 29 -17.67 22.41 -3.49
N TRP A 30 -17.46 21.20 -2.97
CA TRP A 30 -16.20 20.79 -2.31
C TRP A 30 -14.99 20.87 -3.25
N LEU A 31 -15.14 20.49 -4.52
CA LEU A 31 -14.09 20.59 -5.53
C LEU A 31 -13.68 22.04 -5.83
N ASN A 32 -14.63 22.98 -5.84
CA ASN A 32 -14.32 24.39 -6.05
C ASN A 32 -13.64 25.02 -4.84
N GLU A 33 -14.07 24.70 -3.62
CA GLU A 33 -13.42 25.21 -2.41
C GLU A 33 -11.98 24.66 -2.27
N ALA A 34 -11.76 23.37 -2.54
CA ALA A 34 -10.41 22.79 -2.57
C ALA A 34 -9.48 23.43 -3.62
N LYS A 35 -10.01 23.78 -4.81
CA LYS A 35 -9.24 24.52 -5.84
C LYS A 35 -8.89 25.94 -5.40
N LYS A 36 -9.81 26.61 -4.71
CA LYS A 36 -9.65 27.98 -4.21
C LYS A 36 -8.60 28.05 -3.10
N LEU A 37 -8.66 27.15 -2.12
CA LEU A 37 -7.65 27.01 -1.07
C LEU A 37 -6.24 26.76 -1.65
N ARG A 38 -6.14 25.94 -2.71
CA ARG A 38 -4.88 25.69 -3.42
C ARG A 38 -4.37 26.91 -4.21
N GLY A 39 -5.26 27.76 -4.71
CA GLY A 39 -4.90 28.98 -5.47
C GLY A 39 -4.51 30.15 -4.57
N ASP A 40 -5.20 30.32 -3.43
CA ASP A 40 -5.01 31.44 -2.51
C ASP A 40 -3.80 31.28 -1.60
N GLY A 41 -3.20 30.07 -1.53
CA GLY A 41 -2.09 29.75 -0.61
C GLY A 41 -2.47 29.77 0.88
N LYS A 42 -3.75 29.99 1.21
CA LYS A 42 -4.29 30.10 2.55
C LYS A 42 -4.54 28.73 3.19
N PHE A 43 -3.46 28.01 3.45
CA PHE A 43 -3.49 26.95 4.44
C PHE A 43 -3.47 27.61 5.82
N PRO A 44 -4.41 27.29 6.74
CA PRO A 44 -4.38 27.83 8.09
C PRO A 44 -3.06 27.41 8.76
N GLU A 45 -2.35 28.38 9.34
CA GLU A 45 -1.11 28.13 10.09
C GLU A 45 -1.39 27.09 11.18
N GLY A 46 -0.64 25.98 11.16
CA GLY A 46 -0.82 24.90 12.13
C GLY A 46 -1.70 23.72 11.69
N MET A 47 -1.84 23.44 10.39
CA MET A 47 -2.25 22.10 9.91
C MET A 47 -1.17 21.02 10.17
N THR A 48 -0.67 20.93 11.40
CA THR A 48 0.14 19.79 11.90
C THR A 48 -0.78 18.66 12.38
N GLY A 49 -1.72 18.27 11.53
CA GLY A 49 -2.33 16.94 11.65
C GLY A 49 -1.33 15.88 11.21
N PRO A 50 -1.44 14.62 11.67
CA PRO A 50 -0.71 13.54 11.04
C PRO A 50 -1.10 13.48 9.56
N ASP A 51 -0.11 13.49 8.66
CA ASP A 51 -0.33 13.42 7.22
C ASP A 51 -1.30 12.26 6.90
N PRO A 52 -2.42 12.49 6.19
CA PRO A 52 -3.33 11.40 5.82
C PRO A 52 -2.67 10.41 4.86
N PHE A 53 -1.62 10.80 4.12
CA PHE A 53 -0.92 9.94 3.17
C PHE A 53 0.28 9.23 3.81
N PRO A 54 0.57 7.97 3.42
CA PRO A 54 1.77 7.29 3.90
C PRO A 54 3.03 8.01 3.41
N VAL A 55 4.04 8.14 4.29
CA VAL A 55 5.36 8.62 3.89
C VAL A 55 5.90 7.68 2.81
N ARG A 56 6.50 8.21 1.74
CA ARG A 56 6.95 7.43 0.58
C ARG A 56 7.75 6.17 0.95
N SER A 57 8.72 6.29 1.86
CA SER A 57 9.56 5.18 2.30
C SER A 57 10.12 5.50 3.68
N ASP A 58 10.34 4.49 4.52
CA ASP A 58 11.00 4.68 5.81
C ASP A 58 12.52 4.76 5.61
N TYR A 59 13.22 5.51 6.47
CA TYR A 59 14.68 5.45 6.54
C TYR A 59 15.11 4.33 7.48
N ILE A 60 15.98 3.43 7.00
CA ILE A 60 16.42 2.26 7.76
C ILE A 60 17.92 2.35 7.98
N PRO A 61 18.42 2.47 9.23
CA PRO A 61 19.86 2.55 9.50
C PRO A 61 20.65 1.39 8.87
N ALA A 62 21.66 1.74 8.08
CA ALA A 62 22.53 0.80 7.37
C ALA A 62 23.95 1.40 7.22
N PRO A 63 25.00 0.56 7.21
CA PRO A 63 26.33 0.96 6.75
C PRO A 63 26.30 1.48 5.31
N THR A 64 27.14 2.47 5.01
CA THR A 64 27.45 2.90 3.64
C THR A 64 28.15 1.77 2.87
N ILE A 65 27.95 1.74 1.55
CA ILE A 65 28.45 0.66 0.67
C ILE A 65 29.39 1.18 -0.42
N ASP A 66 29.74 2.47 -0.40
CA ASP A 66 30.49 3.13 -1.47
C ASP A 66 31.89 2.51 -1.67
N ASP A 67 32.55 2.13 -0.57
CA ASP A 67 33.85 1.43 -0.59
C ASP A 67 33.73 -0.08 -0.92
N GLN A 68 32.50 -0.62 -1.05
CA GLN A 68 32.25 -2.04 -1.33
C GLN A 68 31.89 -2.26 -2.80
N ALA A 69 32.91 -2.38 -3.67
CA ALA A 69 32.74 -2.52 -5.12
C ALA A 69 31.75 -3.62 -5.55
N THR A 70 31.72 -4.76 -4.84
CA THR A 70 30.78 -5.88 -5.11
C THR A 70 29.35 -5.52 -4.72
N THR A 71 29.14 -4.95 -3.52
CA THR A 71 27.83 -4.50 -3.03
C THR A 71 27.27 -3.39 -3.91
N SER A 72 28.10 -2.42 -4.29
CA SER A 72 27.73 -1.34 -5.20
C SER A 72 27.35 -1.83 -6.60
N ARG A 73 28.07 -2.81 -7.17
CA ARG A 73 27.70 -3.45 -8.44
C ARG A 73 26.36 -4.20 -8.32
N ASN A 74 26.12 -4.90 -7.22
CA ASN A 74 24.85 -5.57 -6.97
C ASN A 74 23.70 -4.56 -6.78
N MET A 75 23.94 -3.42 -6.13
CA MET A 75 22.94 -2.34 -6.03
C MET A 75 22.58 -1.79 -7.39
N ALA A 76 23.57 -1.48 -8.24
CA ALA A 76 23.32 -1.01 -9.61
C ALA A 76 22.46 -2.02 -10.40
N LYS A 77 22.75 -3.32 -10.29
CA LYS A 77 21.96 -4.39 -10.93
C LYS A 77 20.52 -4.47 -10.42
N VAL A 78 20.29 -4.34 -9.10
CA VAL A 78 18.92 -4.37 -8.57
C VAL A 78 18.15 -3.09 -8.94
N MET A 79 18.80 -1.92 -8.96
CA MET A 79 18.18 -0.67 -9.40
C MET A 79 17.79 -0.71 -10.90
N ASP A 80 18.62 -1.32 -11.75
CA ASP A 80 18.29 -1.60 -13.16
C ASP A 80 17.10 -2.58 -13.31
N MET A 81 17.04 -3.61 -12.46
CA MET A 81 15.89 -4.52 -12.44
C MET A 81 14.61 -3.84 -11.93
N LEU A 82 14.72 -2.86 -11.03
CA LEU A 82 13.58 -2.11 -10.48
C LEU A 82 13.04 -1.02 -11.42
N SER A 83 13.82 -0.55 -12.42
CA SER A 83 13.34 0.38 -13.44
C SER A 83 12.63 -0.30 -14.61
N ARG A 84 12.62 -1.63 -14.64
CA ARG A 84 12.10 -2.46 -15.74
C ARG A 84 10.69 -2.94 -15.47
N GLU A 85 9.74 -2.49 -16.30
CA GLU A 85 8.33 -2.85 -16.15
C GLU A 85 8.03 -4.35 -16.33
N ASP A 86 8.88 -5.09 -17.03
CA ASP A 86 8.73 -6.54 -17.23
C ASP A 86 9.09 -7.38 -15.99
N ILE A 87 9.82 -6.80 -15.03
CA ILE A 87 10.26 -7.47 -13.81
C ILE A 87 9.31 -7.13 -12.66
N LYS A 88 8.57 -8.13 -12.16
CA LYS A 88 7.63 -7.98 -11.05
C LYS A 88 8.12 -8.54 -9.70
N ARG A 89 9.16 -9.36 -9.69
CA ARG A 89 9.73 -10.01 -8.50
C ARG A 89 11.25 -10.12 -8.64
N ILE A 90 12.00 -9.80 -7.59
CA ILE A 90 13.47 -9.88 -7.54
C ILE A 90 13.87 -10.67 -6.29
N GLY A 91 14.53 -11.83 -6.47
CA GLY A 91 15.05 -12.63 -5.36
C GLY A 91 16.52 -12.32 -5.08
N ILE A 92 16.84 -11.94 -3.84
CA ILE A 92 18.22 -11.71 -3.38
C ILE A 92 18.60 -12.81 -2.39
N TRP A 93 19.41 -13.76 -2.84
CA TRP A 93 19.77 -14.97 -2.09
C TRP A 93 21.29 -15.17 -2.04
N GLY A 94 21.75 -16.07 -1.17
CA GLY A 94 23.17 -16.37 -0.93
C GLY A 94 23.45 -16.69 0.53
N MET A 95 24.71 -17.01 0.84
CA MET A 95 25.17 -17.43 2.17
C MET A 95 24.82 -16.42 3.29
N GLY A 96 24.79 -16.88 4.54
CA GLY A 96 24.70 -16.00 5.72
C GLY A 96 25.87 -15.01 5.77
N GLY A 97 25.65 -13.84 6.37
CA GLY A 97 26.71 -12.84 6.58
C GLY A 97 27.15 -12.01 5.35
N VAL A 98 26.79 -12.39 4.12
CA VAL A 98 27.25 -11.70 2.88
C VAL A 98 26.65 -10.30 2.62
N GLY A 99 25.94 -9.72 3.60
CA GLY A 99 25.41 -8.36 3.49
C GLY A 99 24.12 -8.18 2.67
N LYS A 100 23.34 -9.26 2.44
CA LYS A 100 22.06 -9.19 1.69
C LYS A 100 21.12 -8.10 2.23
N THR A 101 20.78 -8.15 3.51
CA THR A 101 19.95 -7.15 4.17
C THR A 101 20.58 -5.75 4.12
N THR A 102 21.90 -5.62 4.23
CA THR A 102 22.61 -4.33 4.06
C THR A 102 22.39 -3.73 2.68
N LEU A 103 22.47 -4.55 1.62
CA LEU A 103 22.19 -4.14 0.25
C LEU A 103 20.74 -3.64 0.09
N VAL A 104 19.76 -4.40 0.59
CA VAL A 104 18.33 -4.03 0.45
C VAL A 104 17.99 -2.78 1.25
N LYS A 105 18.56 -2.59 2.45
CA LYS A 105 18.41 -1.35 3.23
C LYS A 105 18.97 -0.13 2.49
N ASN A 106 20.12 -0.25 1.84
CA ASN A 106 20.71 0.83 1.04
C ASN A 106 19.85 1.15 -0.20
N ILE A 107 19.23 0.14 -0.84
CA ILE A 107 18.27 0.35 -1.93
C ILE A 107 17.04 1.13 -1.44
N ASN A 108 16.43 0.69 -0.33
CA ASN A 108 15.31 1.39 0.32
C ASN A 108 15.66 2.87 0.60
N ASN A 109 16.82 3.13 1.22
CA ASN A 109 17.29 4.48 1.53
C ASN A 109 17.71 5.30 0.30
N LYS A 110 17.91 4.68 -0.86
CA LYS A 110 18.13 5.39 -2.12
C LYS A 110 16.80 5.80 -2.77
N LEU A 111 15.75 5.01 -2.58
CA LEU A 111 14.39 5.26 -3.06
C LEU A 111 13.60 6.27 -2.21
N THR A 112 14.11 6.66 -1.04
CA THR A 112 13.62 7.83 -0.28
C THR A 112 14.08 9.17 -0.88
N SER A 113 15.09 9.18 -1.75
CA SER A 113 15.63 10.42 -2.33
C SER A 113 14.60 11.08 -3.26
N PRO A 114 14.36 12.41 -3.16
CA PRO A 114 13.50 13.14 -4.10
C PRO A 114 13.94 13.08 -5.57
N SER A 115 15.16 12.61 -5.84
CA SER A 115 15.72 12.42 -7.19
C SER A 115 15.33 11.09 -7.86
N GLN A 116 14.61 10.22 -7.17
CA GLN A 116 14.20 8.91 -7.66
C GLN A 116 12.68 8.81 -7.55
N ASP A 117 11.93 8.81 -8.65
CA ASP A 117 10.46 8.88 -8.65
C ASP A 117 9.74 7.58 -9.05
N SER A 118 10.46 6.45 -9.02
CA SER A 118 9.96 5.14 -9.49
C SER A 118 8.78 4.57 -8.70
N PHE A 119 8.70 4.82 -7.39
CA PHE A 119 7.72 4.18 -6.48
C PHE A 119 7.04 5.21 -5.58
N SER A 120 5.72 5.36 -5.70
CA SER A 120 4.92 6.22 -4.82
C SER A 120 4.95 5.78 -3.36
N ILE A 121 5.07 4.47 -3.11
CA ILE A 121 5.31 3.91 -1.77
C ILE A 121 6.30 2.73 -1.82
N VAL A 122 7.18 2.66 -0.81
CA VAL A 122 8.03 1.50 -0.49
C VAL A 122 7.59 0.97 0.88
N ILE A 123 7.33 -0.32 0.94
CA ILE A 123 6.79 -1.03 2.11
C ILE A 123 7.85 -2.03 2.54
N TRP A 124 8.51 -1.79 3.68
CA TRP A 124 9.49 -2.73 4.25
C TRP A 124 8.84 -3.62 5.31
N ILE A 125 8.94 -4.93 5.13
CA ILE A 125 8.53 -5.94 6.10
C ILE A 125 9.70 -6.89 6.36
N THR A 126 10.08 -7.08 7.62
CA THR A 126 10.97 -8.17 8.01
C THR A 126 10.13 -9.38 8.40
N VAL A 127 10.26 -10.47 7.64
CA VAL A 127 9.55 -11.73 7.86
C VAL A 127 10.46 -12.63 8.67
N SER A 128 10.44 -12.50 10.00
CA SER A 128 11.28 -13.36 10.87
C SER A 128 11.01 -14.85 10.61
N ASN A 129 11.98 -15.74 10.87
CA ASN A 129 11.85 -17.17 10.55
C ASN A 129 10.57 -17.83 11.10
N LYS A 130 10.06 -17.37 12.26
CA LYS A 130 8.82 -17.88 12.87
C LYS A 130 7.56 -17.47 12.11
N THR A 131 7.59 -16.33 11.43
CA THR A 131 6.41 -15.61 10.91
C THR A 131 5.66 -16.31 9.75
N GLN A 132 6.01 -17.56 9.47
CA GLN A 132 5.62 -18.32 8.29
C GLN A 132 4.91 -19.65 8.66
N GLU A 133 4.91 -20.05 9.93
CA GLU A 133 4.36 -21.35 10.36
C GLU A 133 2.88 -21.28 10.79
N THR A 134 2.34 -20.08 11.10
CA THR A 134 0.95 -19.94 11.60
C THR A 134 0.13 -18.85 10.91
N GLU A 135 -1.19 -19.06 10.83
CA GLU A 135 -2.18 -18.05 10.41
C GLU A 135 -2.03 -16.74 11.19
N SER A 136 -1.75 -16.82 12.50
CA SER A 136 -1.51 -15.66 13.36
C SER A 136 -0.37 -14.77 12.88
N GLU A 137 0.58 -15.32 12.13
CA GLU A 137 1.80 -14.65 11.70
C GLU A 137 1.72 -14.06 10.30
N LEU A 138 1.08 -14.73 9.36
CA LEU A 138 0.63 -14.08 8.12
C LEU A 138 -0.29 -12.89 8.44
N LYS A 139 -1.18 -13.05 9.44
CA LYS A 139 -1.98 -11.96 10.01
C LYS A 139 -1.16 -10.82 10.64
N LYS A 140 0.10 -11.04 11.05
CA LYS A 140 1.03 -9.96 11.47
C LYS A 140 1.64 -9.27 10.25
N VAL A 141 2.09 -10.02 9.23
CA VAL A 141 2.62 -9.46 7.96
C VAL A 141 1.58 -8.55 7.31
N GLN A 142 0.36 -9.04 7.11
CA GLN A 142 -0.77 -8.26 6.61
C GLN A 142 -1.04 -7.00 7.45
N LYS A 143 -0.85 -7.06 8.78
CA LYS A 143 -1.04 -5.89 9.65
C LYS A 143 0.07 -4.85 9.44
N LEU A 144 1.32 -5.27 9.35
CA LEU A 144 2.46 -4.38 9.10
C LEU A 144 2.31 -3.65 7.75
N ILE A 145 1.85 -4.35 6.71
CA ILE A 145 1.55 -3.75 5.39
C ILE A 145 0.38 -2.75 5.52
N ALA A 146 -0.70 -3.11 6.24
CA ALA A 146 -1.85 -2.24 6.46
C ALA A 146 -1.48 -0.95 7.21
N ASP A 147 -0.75 -1.09 8.32
CA ASP A 147 -0.25 0.04 9.12
C ASP A 147 0.61 0.96 8.24
N ARG A 148 1.43 0.39 7.34
CA ARG A 148 2.28 1.14 6.42
C ARG A 148 1.51 1.87 5.31
N LEU A 149 0.35 1.35 4.90
CA LEU A 149 -0.59 1.94 3.96
C LEU A 149 -1.61 2.92 4.60
N LYS A 150 -1.56 3.07 5.93
CA LYS A 150 -2.56 3.77 6.76
C LYS A 150 -3.97 3.20 6.60
N LEU A 151 -4.06 1.88 6.45
CA LEU A 151 -5.29 1.11 6.29
C LEU A 151 -5.69 0.42 7.59
N THR A 152 -6.94 0.60 8.03
CA THR A 152 -7.51 -0.21 9.11
C THR A 152 -8.03 -1.53 8.57
N LEU A 153 -7.46 -2.65 9.02
CA LEU A 153 -8.03 -3.98 8.82
C LEU A 153 -9.00 -4.31 9.97
N THR A 154 -10.19 -4.76 9.59
CA THR A 154 -11.34 -5.11 10.45
C THR A 154 -11.85 -6.51 10.14
N GLU A 155 -11.22 -7.18 9.19
CA GLU A 155 -11.60 -8.48 8.64
C GLU A 155 -10.88 -9.58 9.42
N GLU A 156 -11.62 -10.63 9.81
CA GLU A 156 -11.07 -11.72 10.63
C GLU A 156 -10.29 -12.77 9.82
N SER A 157 -10.67 -13.03 8.56
CA SER A 157 -10.02 -14.05 7.71
C SER A 157 -8.81 -13.51 6.95
N MET A 158 -7.82 -14.35 6.63
CA MET A 158 -6.63 -13.91 5.89
C MET A 158 -6.98 -13.42 4.48
N GLU A 159 -7.89 -14.10 3.80
CA GLU A 159 -8.29 -13.85 2.42
C GLU A 159 -9.01 -12.51 2.27
N ALA A 160 -9.89 -12.18 3.23
CA ALA A 160 -10.59 -10.90 3.26
C ALA A 160 -9.62 -9.73 3.54
N ARG A 161 -8.62 -9.96 4.40
CA ARG A 161 -7.55 -9.00 4.69
C ARG A 161 -6.63 -8.77 3.49
N ALA A 162 -6.16 -9.85 2.84
CA ALA A 162 -5.37 -9.79 1.61
C ALA A 162 -6.15 -9.08 0.49
N SER A 163 -7.43 -9.41 0.30
CA SER A 163 -8.30 -8.74 -0.68
C SER A 163 -8.39 -7.22 -0.46
N LYS A 164 -8.49 -6.78 0.80
CA LYS A 164 -8.56 -5.36 1.16
C LYS A 164 -7.20 -4.65 1.03
N LEU A 165 -6.10 -5.34 1.34
CA LEU A 165 -4.74 -4.87 1.09
C LEU A 165 -4.47 -4.69 -0.40
N HIS A 166 -4.80 -5.70 -1.21
CA HIS A 166 -4.73 -5.64 -2.66
C HIS A 166 -5.55 -4.47 -3.23
N ALA A 167 -6.80 -4.30 -2.79
CA ALA A 167 -7.63 -3.16 -3.22
C ALA A 167 -7.00 -1.80 -2.85
N ARG A 168 -6.41 -1.68 -1.65
CA ARG A 168 -5.70 -0.47 -1.22
C ARG A 168 -4.40 -0.24 -1.99
N LEU A 169 -3.66 -1.29 -2.34
CA LEU A 169 -2.43 -1.22 -3.15
C LEU A 169 -2.72 -0.81 -4.60
N MET A 170 -3.85 -1.25 -5.17
CA MET A 170 -4.29 -0.83 -6.51
C MET A 170 -4.71 0.65 -6.60
N MET A 171 -4.79 1.36 -5.47
CA MET A 171 -4.93 2.83 -5.44
C MET A 171 -3.59 3.57 -5.54
N GLU A 172 -2.46 2.88 -5.32
CA GLU A 172 -1.13 3.46 -5.44
C GLU A 172 -0.69 3.44 -6.91
N LYS A 173 -0.10 4.55 -7.40
CA LYS A 173 0.38 4.65 -8.78
C LYS A 173 1.49 3.63 -9.06
N THR A 174 2.45 3.50 -8.16
CA THR A 174 3.48 2.46 -8.15
C THR A 174 3.88 2.14 -6.71
N PHE A 175 4.09 0.86 -6.39
CA PHE A 175 4.56 0.43 -5.07
C PHE A 175 5.72 -0.58 -5.18
N LEU A 176 6.55 -0.63 -4.15
CA LEU A 176 7.57 -1.65 -3.95
C LEU A 176 7.36 -2.32 -2.58
N LEU A 177 7.09 -3.62 -2.57
CA LEU A 177 7.07 -4.43 -1.36
C LEU A 177 8.44 -5.10 -1.18
N ILE A 178 9.08 -4.85 -0.04
CA ILE A 178 10.34 -5.46 0.36
C ILE A 178 10.06 -6.44 1.50
N LEU A 179 10.39 -7.71 1.28
CA LEU A 179 10.34 -8.78 2.28
C LEU A 179 11.78 -9.17 2.63
N ASP A 180 12.24 -8.78 3.82
CA ASP A 180 13.58 -9.08 4.36
C ASP A 180 13.55 -10.27 5.31
N ASP A 181 14.67 -10.98 5.42
CA ASP A 181 14.87 -12.18 6.25
C ASP A 181 13.91 -13.36 5.94
N VAL A 182 13.39 -13.48 4.71
CA VAL A 182 12.50 -14.59 4.32
C VAL A 182 13.25 -15.93 4.32
N TRP A 183 12.72 -16.94 5.03
CA TRP A 183 13.30 -18.29 5.10
C TRP A 183 12.56 -19.34 4.26
N ASP A 184 11.26 -19.17 4.04
CA ASP A 184 10.38 -20.15 3.38
C ASP A 184 9.57 -19.49 2.24
N PRO A 185 8.93 -20.27 1.34
CA PRO A 185 8.06 -19.71 0.30
C PRO A 185 6.86 -18.98 0.91
N ILE A 186 6.73 -17.68 0.62
CA ILE A 186 5.56 -16.89 1.01
C ILE A 186 4.52 -16.95 -0.12
N ASP A 187 3.30 -17.36 0.23
CA ASP A 187 2.14 -17.22 -0.64
C ASP A 187 1.70 -15.76 -0.68
N LEU A 188 1.89 -15.11 -1.82
CA LEU A 188 1.53 -13.70 -2.02
C LEU A 188 0.03 -13.49 -2.28
N ASP A 189 -0.74 -14.56 -2.53
CA ASP A 189 -2.20 -14.47 -2.64
C ASP A 189 -2.86 -14.36 -1.25
N LEU A 190 -2.09 -14.60 -0.18
CA LEU A 190 -2.46 -14.44 1.24
C LEU A 190 -1.83 -13.20 1.91
N VAL A 191 -1.20 -12.28 1.15
CA VAL A 191 -0.47 -11.11 1.68
C VAL A 191 -1.13 -9.79 1.29
#